data_AF-A0A519IHR6-F1
#
_entry.id   AF-A0A519IHR6-F1
#
_cell.length_a   1.000
_cell.length_b   1.000
_cell.length_c   1.000
_cell.angle_alpha   90.00
_cell.angle_beta   90.00
_cell.angle_gamma   90.00
#
_symmetry.space_group_name_H-M   'P 1'
#
loop_
_entity.id
_entity.type
_entity.pdbx_description
1 polymer ?
#
loop_
_entity_poly.entity_id
_entity_poly.type
_entity_poly.pdbx_seq_one_letter_code
_entity_poly.pdbx_strand_id
1 'polypeptide(L)'
;MYELLEGVDAVLHFGGVSIEKPFSTVLPANIVGAYNLYEAARRRGTRRIVFASSNHVTGFYSQGETIKAHVVPRPDTYYGLSKAFGESLAQFYFDRYGLETVSIRIGSCLPEPVDRRQLSSWISHDDMERLLVAALTAPIVGHSIVYGASNNRTTWWDNSQGHHVGYQPQDSSEPWRATVEAQQGPVDPTRPEVKYQGGGFVVLGPFDFAGQGPA
;
A
#
# COMPACT_ATOMS: atom_id res chain seq x y z
N MET A 1 19.72 6.70 9.64
CA MET A 1 18.77 5.63 10.00
C MET A 1 19.15 4.94 11.30
N TYR A 2 20.38 4.42 11.43
CA TYR A 2 20.82 3.72 12.65
C TYR A 2 20.69 4.52 13.96
N GLU A 3 21.05 5.81 13.94
CA GLU A 3 20.88 6.72 15.09
C GLU A 3 19.40 7.08 15.34
N LEU A 4 18.58 7.12 14.28
CA LEU A 4 17.16 7.49 14.39
C LEU A 4 16.32 6.45 15.14
N LEU A 5 16.81 5.21 15.26
CA LEU A 5 16.10 4.12 15.93
C LEU A 5 16.62 3.84 17.34
N GLU A 6 17.49 4.71 17.87
CA GLU A 6 17.93 4.57 19.25
C GLU A 6 16.77 4.78 20.22
N GLY A 7 16.47 3.76 21.03
CA GLY A 7 15.34 3.78 21.97
C GLY A 7 13.96 3.69 21.33
N VAL A 8 13.85 3.32 20.05
CA VAL A 8 12.57 3.23 19.33
C VAL A 8 12.05 1.80 19.32
N ASP A 9 10.93 1.57 20.01
CA ASP A 9 10.28 0.25 20.11
C ASP A 9 9.50 -0.13 18.84
N ALA A 10 8.88 0.84 18.18
CA ALA A 10 8.08 0.62 16.97
C ALA A 10 8.19 1.80 15.99
N VAL A 11 8.06 1.52 14.70
CA VAL A 11 8.17 2.51 13.62
C VAL A 11 6.92 2.50 12.75
N LEU A 12 6.34 3.68 12.49
CA LEU A 12 5.41 3.92 11.40
C LEU A 12 6.18 4.43 10.18
N HIS A 13 6.45 3.57 9.19
CA HIS A 13 7.29 3.93 8.04
C HIS A 13 6.48 4.41 6.84
N PHE A 14 6.23 5.73 6.80
CA PHE A 14 5.62 6.44 5.68
C PHE A 14 6.62 7.18 4.78
N GLY A 15 7.91 7.09 5.08
CA GLY A 15 8.97 7.75 4.33
C GLY A 15 9.21 7.13 2.94
N GLY A 16 9.72 7.94 2.01
CA GLY A 16 10.02 7.55 0.63
C GLY A 16 9.18 8.29 -0.40
N VAL A 17 9.32 7.91 -1.66
CA VAL A 17 8.49 8.36 -2.77
C VAL A 17 7.15 7.61 -2.72
N SER A 18 6.03 8.34 -2.85
CA SER A 18 4.66 7.83 -2.71
C SER A 18 3.85 7.75 -4.01
N ILE A 19 4.44 8.16 -5.14
CA ILE A 19 3.82 8.17 -6.48
C ILE A 19 4.82 7.66 -7.52
N GLU A 20 4.36 7.43 -8.74
CA GLU A 20 5.25 7.01 -9.82
C GLU A 20 6.31 8.09 -10.14
N LYS A 21 7.58 7.66 -10.16
CA LYS A 21 8.77 8.48 -10.44
C LYS A 21 9.81 7.65 -11.19
N PRO A 22 10.78 8.29 -11.88
CA PRO A 22 11.88 7.56 -12.51
C PRO A 22 12.59 6.64 -11.52
N PHE A 23 13.07 5.49 -12.00
CA PHE A 23 13.72 4.48 -11.16
C PHE A 23 14.90 5.05 -10.35
N SER A 24 15.65 6.01 -10.91
CA SER A 24 16.75 6.70 -10.23
C SER A 24 16.32 7.49 -8.98
N THR A 25 15.05 7.89 -8.89
CA THR A 25 14.46 8.51 -7.69
C THR A 25 13.91 7.45 -6.74
N VAL A 26 13.24 6.43 -7.27
CA VAL A 26 12.60 5.36 -6.47
C VAL A 26 13.64 4.48 -5.77
N LEU A 27 14.72 4.10 -6.45
CA LEU A 27 15.75 3.21 -5.93
C LEU A 27 16.38 3.68 -4.61
N PRO A 28 16.97 4.89 -4.50
CA PRO A 28 17.58 5.33 -3.25
C PRO A 28 16.54 5.54 -2.15
N ALA A 29 15.37 6.09 -2.49
CA ALA A 29 14.36 6.46 -1.50
C ALA A 29 13.62 5.25 -0.92
N ASN A 30 13.18 4.31 -1.77
CA ASN A 30 12.27 3.25 -1.36
C ASN A 30 12.98 1.91 -1.17
N ILE A 31 13.91 1.54 -2.05
CA ILE A 31 14.62 0.24 -1.97
C ILE A 31 15.76 0.34 -0.95
N VAL A 32 16.71 1.24 -1.17
CA VAL A 32 17.84 1.44 -0.26
C VAL A 32 17.36 1.99 1.09
N GLY A 33 16.40 2.92 1.08
CA GLY A 33 15.77 3.44 2.28
C GLY A 33 15.11 2.36 3.15
N ALA A 34 14.30 1.47 2.56
CA ALA A 34 13.70 0.36 3.29
C ALA A 34 14.76 -0.60 3.83
N TYR A 35 15.76 -0.98 3.03
CA TYR A 35 16.87 -1.82 3.51
C TYR A 35 17.56 -1.22 4.75
N ASN A 36 17.90 0.08 4.69
CA ASN A 36 18.55 0.77 5.79
C ASN A 36 17.68 0.84 7.04
N LEU A 37 16.36 0.98 6.89
CA LEU A 37 15.41 0.95 8.01
C LEU A 37 15.40 -0.41 8.69
N TYR A 38 15.19 -1.49 7.93
CA TYR A 38 15.08 -2.83 8.47
C TYR A 38 16.38 -3.29 9.13
N GLU A 39 17.54 -3.00 8.52
CA GLU A 39 18.83 -3.34 9.11
C GLU A 39 19.11 -2.53 10.39
N ALA A 40 18.72 -1.25 10.41
CA ALA A 40 18.83 -0.43 11.61
C ALA A 40 17.91 -0.95 12.73
N ALA A 41 16.66 -1.28 12.41
CA ALA A 41 15.68 -1.80 13.36
C ALA A 41 16.17 -3.09 14.00
N ARG A 42 16.67 -4.02 13.18
CA ARG A 42 17.26 -5.28 13.63
C ARG A 42 18.40 -5.06 14.63
N ARG A 43 19.28 -4.09 14.37
CA ARG A 43 20.46 -3.84 15.22
C ARG A 43 20.15 -3.01 16.47
N ARG A 44 19.10 -2.19 16.46
CA ARG A 44 18.69 -1.34 17.58
C ARG A 44 17.62 -1.96 18.48
N GLY A 45 17.10 -3.14 18.12
CA GLY A 45 16.11 -3.85 18.92
C GLY A 45 14.69 -3.30 18.80
N THR A 46 14.41 -2.49 17.77
CA THR A 46 13.04 -2.14 17.38
C THR A 46 12.26 -3.41 17.14
N ARG A 47 11.06 -3.51 17.72
CA ARG A 47 10.29 -4.76 17.76
C ARG A 47 9.27 -4.85 16.64
N ARG A 48 8.76 -3.71 16.17
CA ARG A 48 7.67 -3.66 15.19
C ARG A 48 7.84 -2.55 14.15
N ILE A 49 7.54 -2.86 12.90
CA ILE A 49 7.42 -1.87 11.83
C ILE A 49 6.02 -1.95 11.22
N VAL A 50 5.31 -0.83 11.16
CA VAL A 50 4.14 -0.69 10.29
C VAL A 50 4.62 -0.06 8.99
N PHE A 51 4.64 -0.86 7.93
CA PHE A 51 5.18 -0.47 6.64
C PHE A 51 4.05 0.06 5.74
N ALA A 52 4.17 1.31 5.29
CA ALA A 52 3.28 1.87 4.28
C ALA A 52 3.59 1.27 2.90
N SER A 53 3.03 0.08 2.66
CA SER A 53 2.94 -0.52 1.33
C SER A 53 1.85 0.18 0.51
N SER A 54 1.42 -0.42 -0.59
CA SER A 54 0.42 0.18 -1.47
C SER A 54 -0.42 -0.85 -2.20
N ASN A 55 -1.68 -0.49 -2.50
CA ASN A 55 -2.51 -1.23 -3.45
C ASN A 55 -1.83 -1.42 -4.83
N HIS A 56 -0.90 -0.52 -5.19
CA HIS A 56 -0.08 -0.59 -6.41
C HIS A 56 0.86 -1.80 -6.48
N VAL A 57 1.10 -2.53 -5.38
CA VAL A 57 1.75 -3.86 -5.40
C VAL A 57 0.94 -4.89 -6.21
N THR A 58 -0.38 -4.72 -6.24
CA THR A 58 -1.34 -5.56 -6.96
C THR A 58 -2.12 -4.77 -8.01
N GLY A 59 -1.53 -3.69 -8.55
CA GLY A 59 -2.21 -2.77 -9.45
C GLY A 59 -2.75 -3.40 -10.74
N PHE A 60 -2.07 -4.39 -11.32
CA PHE A 60 -2.50 -5.06 -12.56
C PHE A 60 -3.53 -6.19 -12.37
N TYR A 61 -4.08 -6.39 -11.18
CA TYR A 61 -5.29 -7.22 -11.03
C TYR A 61 -6.52 -6.48 -11.57
N SER A 62 -7.53 -7.22 -12.03
CA SER A 62 -8.75 -6.59 -12.56
C SER A 62 -9.63 -6.04 -11.43
N GLN A 63 -10.36 -4.95 -11.70
CA GLN A 63 -11.42 -4.46 -10.79
C GLN A 63 -12.61 -5.44 -10.68
N GLY A 64 -12.71 -6.44 -11.54
CA GLY A 64 -13.70 -7.53 -11.45
C GLY A 64 -13.25 -8.72 -10.59
N GLU A 65 -12.08 -8.64 -9.96
CA GLU A 65 -11.49 -9.74 -9.19
C GLU A 65 -11.31 -9.35 -7.72
N THR A 66 -11.79 -10.21 -6.82
CA THR A 66 -11.49 -10.10 -5.39
C THR A 66 -10.21 -10.86 -5.07
N ILE A 67 -9.22 -10.16 -4.51
CA ILE A 67 -7.90 -10.71 -4.19
C ILE A 67 -7.63 -10.70 -2.69
N LYS A 68 -6.80 -11.65 -2.25
CA LYS A 68 -6.33 -11.81 -0.86
C LYS A 68 -4.90 -11.28 -0.69
N ALA A 69 -4.44 -11.17 0.54
CA ALA A 69 -3.12 -10.64 0.87
C ALA A 69 -1.95 -11.35 0.15
N HIS A 70 -1.98 -12.68 0.07
CA HIS A 70 -0.87 -13.51 -0.46
C HIS A 70 -0.98 -13.87 -1.96
N VAL A 71 -1.77 -13.14 -2.75
CA VAL A 71 -1.73 -13.31 -4.22
C VAL A 71 -0.36 -12.93 -4.78
N VAL A 72 -0.02 -13.46 -5.95
CA VAL A 72 1.22 -13.10 -6.65
C VAL A 72 1.22 -11.59 -6.91
N PRO A 73 2.25 -10.82 -6.49
CA PRO A 73 2.33 -9.40 -6.79
C PRO A 73 2.27 -9.14 -8.30
N ARG A 74 1.50 -8.13 -8.70
CA ARG A 74 1.43 -7.64 -10.09
C ARG A 74 1.54 -6.11 -10.09
N PRO A 75 2.73 -5.57 -9.79
CA PRO A 75 2.87 -4.14 -9.57
C PRO A 75 2.70 -3.35 -10.88
N ASP A 76 2.08 -2.18 -10.80
CA ASP A 76 1.74 -1.36 -11.97
C ASP A 76 2.79 -0.32 -12.35
N THR A 77 3.86 -0.20 -11.57
CA THR A 77 4.68 1.01 -11.50
C THR A 77 6.04 0.74 -10.83
N TYR A 78 7.08 1.57 -11.03
CA TYR A 78 8.33 1.46 -10.27
C TYR A 78 8.10 1.71 -8.78
N TYR A 79 7.22 2.64 -8.44
CA TYR A 79 6.75 2.82 -7.07
C TYR A 79 6.10 1.53 -6.53
N GLY A 80 5.15 0.94 -7.24
CA GLY A 80 4.54 -0.35 -6.85
C GLY A 80 5.57 -1.48 -6.66
N LEU A 81 6.52 -1.60 -7.58
CA LEU A 81 7.64 -2.56 -7.49
C LEU A 81 8.46 -2.34 -6.22
N SER A 82 8.77 -1.10 -5.87
CA SER A 82 9.55 -0.78 -4.66
C SER A 82 8.82 -1.16 -3.36
N LYS A 83 7.50 -1.05 -3.34
CA LYS A 83 6.69 -1.49 -2.19
C LYS A 83 6.61 -3.01 -2.09
N ALA A 84 6.54 -3.72 -3.22
CA ALA A 84 6.64 -5.18 -3.27
C ALA A 84 8.01 -5.69 -2.76
N PHE A 85 9.10 -4.98 -3.09
CA PHE A 85 10.41 -5.22 -2.50
C PHE A 85 10.38 -5.05 -0.98
N GLY A 86 9.76 -3.97 -0.48
CA GLY A 86 9.61 -3.72 0.96
C GLY A 86 8.84 -4.82 1.68
N GLU A 87 7.76 -5.36 1.10
CA GLU A 87 7.02 -6.50 1.65
C GLU A 87 7.88 -7.78 1.68
N SER A 88 8.65 -8.04 0.62
CA SER A 88 9.55 -9.20 0.57
C SER A 88 10.70 -9.07 1.58
N LEU A 89 11.21 -7.85 1.76
CA LEU A 89 12.21 -7.52 2.76
C LEU A 89 11.64 -7.74 4.17
N ALA A 90 10.42 -7.29 4.43
CA ALA A 90 9.74 -7.51 5.70
C ALA A 90 9.61 -9.00 6.03
N GLN A 91 9.16 -9.82 5.06
CA GLN A 91 9.07 -11.27 5.20
C GLN A 91 10.44 -11.87 5.57
N PHE A 92 11.50 -11.49 4.84
CA PHE A 92 12.85 -11.97 5.12
C PHE A 92 13.32 -11.62 6.54
N TYR A 93 13.09 -10.38 7.00
CA TYR A 93 13.50 -9.95 8.35
C TYR A 93 12.67 -10.61 9.45
N PHE A 94 11.40 -10.88 9.20
CA PHE A 94 10.56 -11.66 10.10
C PHE A 94 11.05 -13.11 10.21
N ASP A 95 11.17 -13.83 9.09
CA ASP A 95 11.56 -15.24 9.10
C ASP A 95 12.96 -15.48 9.69
N ARG A 96 13.87 -14.53 9.48
CA ARG A 96 15.26 -14.66 9.92
C ARG A 96 15.53 -14.12 11.32
N TYR A 97 14.82 -13.08 11.74
CA TYR A 97 15.15 -12.34 12.97
C TYR A 97 13.95 -12.10 13.89
N GLY A 98 12.74 -12.50 13.50
CA GLY A 98 11.51 -12.25 14.25
C GLY A 98 11.09 -10.78 14.30
N LEU A 99 11.62 -9.93 13.42
CA LEU A 99 11.21 -8.52 13.35
C LEU A 99 9.80 -8.44 12.78
N GLU A 100 8.84 -8.09 13.63
CA GLU A 100 7.43 -8.07 13.26
C GLU A 100 7.10 -6.88 12.34
N THR A 101 6.30 -7.14 11.30
CA THR A 101 5.84 -6.11 10.37
C THR A 101 4.36 -6.27 10.02
N VAL A 102 3.62 -5.15 10.01
CA VAL A 102 2.35 -5.04 9.29
C VAL A 102 2.55 -4.20 8.04
N SER A 103 2.47 -4.84 6.88
CA SER A 103 2.56 -4.21 5.57
C SER A 103 1.16 -3.80 5.12
N ILE A 104 0.87 -2.50 5.18
CA ILE A 104 -0.45 -1.96 4.81
C ILE A 104 -0.43 -1.60 3.33
N ARG A 105 -1.17 -2.33 2.50
CA ARG A 105 -1.44 -1.95 1.10
C ARG A 105 -2.49 -0.85 1.08
N ILE A 106 -2.05 0.39 1.31
CA ILE A 106 -2.93 1.55 1.40
C ILE A 106 -3.67 1.74 0.08
N GLY A 107 -5.00 1.86 0.15
CA GLY A 107 -5.85 2.24 -0.97
C GLY A 107 -5.77 3.74 -1.25
N SER A 108 -6.91 4.43 -1.22
CA SER A 108 -7.03 5.87 -1.45
C SER A 108 -7.35 6.59 -0.14
N CYS A 109 -6.32 6.99 0.59
CA CYS A 109 -6.44 7.71 1.86
C CYS A 109 -6.62 9.22 1.60
N LEU A 110 -7.87 9.69 1.59
CA LEU A 110 -8.27 11.06 1.24
C LEU A 110 -9.45 11.50 2.11
N PRO A 111 -9.73 12.81 2.24
CA PRO A 111 -10.91 13.29 2.96
C PRO A 111 -12.23 12.70 2.43
N GLU A 112 -12.34 12.50 1.12
CA GLU A 112 -13.48 11.87 0.45
C GLU A 112 -13.05 11.19 -0.86
N PRO A 113 -13.77 10.17 -1.34
CA PRO A 113 -13.50 9.56 -2.64
C PRO A 113 -13.87 10.52 -3.77
N VAL A 114 -12.98 10.68 -4.76
CA VAL A 114 -13.18 11.64 -5.88
C VAL A 114 -13.51 10.99 -7.22
N ASP A 115 -13.48 9.65 -7.32
CA ASP A 115 -13.81 8.91 -8.53
C ASP A 115 -14.40 7.52 -8.23
N ARG A 116 -14.99 6.86 -9.24
CA ARG A 116 -15.63 5.54 -9.07
C ARG A 116 -14.69 4.44 -8.56
N ARG A 117 -13.40 4.49 -8.89
CA ARG A 117 -12.42 3.52 -8.38
C ARG A 117 -12.26 3.70 -6.86
N GLN A 118 -12.26 4.95 -6.40
CA GLN A 118 -12.14 5.27 -4.98
C GLN A 118 -13.36 4.83 -4.17
N LEU A 119 -14.54 4.68 -4.78
CA LEU A 119 -15.67 4.01 -4.11
C LEU A 119 -15.38 2.55 -3.73
N SER A 120 -14.29 1.95 -4.24
CA SER A 120 -13.81 0.65 -3.79
C SER A 120 -12.53 0.74 -2.94
N SER A 121 -11.60 1.61 -3.32
CA SER A 121 -10.28 1.69 -2.67
C SER A 121 -10.18 2.68 -1.51
N TRP A 122 -11.20 3.49 -1.24
CA TRP A 122 -11.11 4.57 -0.24
C TRP A 122 -10.89 4.04 1.18
N ILE A 123 -10.07 4.77 1.92
CA ILE A 123 -9.92 4.64 3.37
C ILE A 123 -10.00 6.05 3.97
N SER A 124 -10.87 6.23 4.96
CA SER A 124 -10.94 7.49 5.70
C SER A 124 -9.67 7.73 6.52
N HIS A 125 -9.45 8.96 6.98
CA HIS A 125 -8.37 9.24 7.93
C HIS A 125 -8.58 8.50 9.26
N ASP A 126 -9.81 8.42 9.75
CA ASP A 126 -10.13 7.76 11.01
C ASP A 126 -9.91 6.24 10.92
N ASP A 127 -10.28 5.61 9.81
CA ASP A 127 -10.04 4.19 9.57
C ASP A 127 -8.54 3.90 9.35
N MET A 128 -7.80 4.81 8.71
CA MET A 128 -6.35 4.72 8.66
C MET A 128 -5.75 4.76 10.07
N GLU A 129 -6.19 5.68 10.94
CA GLU A 129 -5.75 5.72 12.33
C GLU A 129 -6.08 4.42 13.08
N ARG A 130 -7.32 3.92 12.97
CA ARG A 130 -7.74 2.63 13.56
C ARG A 130 -6.87 1.47 13.10
N LEU A 131 -6.53 1.42 11.81
CA LEU A 131 -5.64 0.41 11.24
C LEU A 131 -4.21 0.52 11.80
N LEU A 132 -3.68 1.74 11.93
CA LEU A 132 -2.35 1.97 12.51
C LEU A 132 -2.32 1.57 14.00
N VAL A 133 -3.35 1.92 14.76
CA VAL A 133 -3.48 1.52 16.17
C VAL A 133 -3.56 -0.01 16.30
N ALA A 134 -4.39 -0.66 15.48
CA ALA A 134 -4.50 -2.12 15.47
C ALA A 134 -3.15 -2.78 15.14
N ALA A 135 -2.46 -2.30 14.10
CA ALA A 135 -1.14 -2.79 13.71
C ALA A 135 -0.09 -2.62 14.83
N LEU A 136 -0.10 -1.49 15.55
CA LEU A 136 0.82 -1.22 16.65
C LEU A 136 0.52 -2.03 17.92
N THR A 137 -0.75 -2.35 18.18
CA THR A 137 -1.19 -2.89 19.49
C THR A 137 -1.53 -4.38 19.48
N ALA A 138 -1.69 -4.99 18.30
CA ALA A 138 -1.95 -6.43 18.19
C ALA A 138 -0.87 -7.26 18.94
N PRO A 139 -1.23 -8.27 19.74
CA PRO A 139 -0.27 -9.01 20.56
C PRO A 139 0.85 -9.68 19.77
N ILE A 140 0.50 -10.25 18.60
CA ILE A 140 1.42 -10.91 17.67
C ILE A 140 0.91 -10.58 16.26
N VAL A 141 1.78 -10.05 15.41
CA VAL A 141 1.46 -9.74 14.01
C VAL A 141 2.29 -10.54 13.02
N GLY A 142 3.43 -11.10 13.44
CA GLY A 142 4.35 -11.77 12.52
C GLY A 142 4.77 -10.86 11.36
N HIS A 143 4.75 -11.36 10.13
CA HIS A 143 4.61 -10.52 8.94
C HIS A 143 3.20 -10.65 8.36
N SER A 144 2.40 -9.60 8.49
CA SER A 144 1.02 -9.55 8.00
C SER A 144 0.87 -8.51 6.90
N ILE A 145 0.10 -8.84 5.87
CA ILE A 145 -0.28 -7.89 4.81
C ILE A 145 -1.78 -7.60 4.96
N VAL A 146 -2.14 -6.33 5.02
CA VAL A 146 -3.53 -5.85 5.15
C VAL A 146 -3.80 -4.80 4.08
N TYR A 147 -4.89 -4.93 3.35
CA TYR A 147 -5.37 -3.85 2.47
C TYR A 147 -6.01 -2.75 3.29
N GLY A 148 -5.52 -1.52 3.13
CA GLY A 148 -6.06 -0.33 3.78
C GLY A 148 -7.24 0.22 3.00
N ALA A 149 -8.44 -0.25 3.33
CA ALA A 149 -9.73 0.26 2.88
C ALA A 149 -10.67 0.43 4.08
N SER A 150 -11.60 1.39 3.97
CA SER A 150 -12.79 1.49 4.81
C SER A 150 -13.81 0.39 4.46
N ASN A 151 -14.95 0.34 5.16
CA ASN A 151 -16.02 -0.64 4.93
C ASN A 151 -16.88 -0.24 3.72
N ASN A 152 -16.22 -0.09 2.57
CA ASN A 152 -16.86 0.30 1.32
C ASN A 152 -17.77 -0.84 0.84
N ARG A 153 -18.98 -0.51 0.35
CA ARG A 153 -19.95 -1.52 -0.14
C ARG A 153 -19.37 -2.37 -1.26
N THR A 154 -18.57 -1.75 -2.12
CA THR A 154 -17.80 -2.42 -3.16
C THR A 154 -16.34 -2.49 -2.71
N THR A 155 -15.72 -3.66 -2.78
CA THR A 155 -14.30 -3.83 -2.47
C THR A 155 -13.71 -4.91 -3.36
N TRP A 156 -12.41 -4.78 -3.67
CA TRP A 156 -11.63 -5.79 -4.38
C TRP A 156 -10.78 -6.64 -3.45
N TRP A 157 -10.81 -6.35 -2.15
CA TRP A 157 -9.82 -6.86 -1.21
C TRP A 157 -10.48 -7.65 -0.09
N ASP A 158 -10.02 -8.88 0.07
CA ASP A 158 -10.39 -9.77 1.16
C ASP A 158 -9.26 -9.79 2.20
N ASN A 159 -9.54 -9.18 3.36
CA ASN A 159 -8.63 -9.08 4.50
C ASN A 159 -8.70 -10.26 5.49
N SER A 160 -9.39 -11.37 5.14
CA SER A 160 -9.55 -12.54 6.01
C SER A 160 -8.24 -13.10 6.59
N GLN A 161 -7.14 -13.00 5.85
CA GLN A 161 -5.81 -13.46 6.27
C GLN A 161 -5.11 -12.51 7.28
N GLY A 162 -5.61 -11.29 7.45
CA GLY A 162 -5.09 -10.29 8.38
C GLY A 162 -5.98 -10.03 9.59
N HIS A 163 -7.05 -10.82 9.80
CA HIS A 163 -8.01 -10.60 10.88
C HIS A 163 -7.40 -10.58 12.28
N HIS A 164 -6.31 -11.31 12.52
CA HIS A 164 -5.60 -11.32 13.81
C HIS A 164 -4.92 -9.97 14.15
N VAL A 165 -4.72 -9.09 13.17
CA VAL A 165 -4.27 -7.70 13.41
C VAL A 165 -5.35 -6.90 14.14
N GLY A 166 -6.63 -7.27 14.00
CA GLY A 166 -7.73 -6.65 14.74
C GLY A 166 -8.28 -5.35 14.15
N TYR A 167 -7.90 -4.99 12.93
CA TYR A 167 -8.48 -3.84 12.23
C TYR A 167 -9.93 -4.11 11.82
N GLN A 168 -10.84 -3.23 12.23
CA GLN A 168 -12.25 -3.25 11.85
C GLN A 168 -12.65 -1.86 11.33
N PRO A 169 -12.83 -1.67 10.01
CA PRO A 169 -13.22 -0.39 9.45
C PRO A 169 -14.63 0.01 9.89
N GLN A 170 -14.84 1.30 10.14
CA GLN A 170 -16.14 1.84 10.56
C GLN A 170 -16.77 2.77 9.53
N ASP A 171 -15.95 3.41 8.70
CA ASP A 171 -16.43 4.35 7.69
C ASP A 171 -16.76 3.63 6.38
N SER A 172 -17.43 4.31 5.45
CA SER A 172 -17.80 3.74 4.16
C SER A 172 -17.87 4.82 3.09
N SER A 173 -17.39 4.53 1.87
CA SER A 173 -17.49 5.45 0.73
C SER A 173 -18.93 5.68 0.22
N GLU A 174 -19.91 4.93 0.72
CA GLU A 174 -21.29 4.94 0.23
C GLU A 174 -22.01 6.30 0.24
N PRO A 175 -21.84 7.17 1.25
CA PRO A 175 -22.47 8.49 1.24
C PRO A 175 -22.10 9.34 0.02
N TRP A 176 -20.91 9.15 -0.56
CA TRP A 176 -20.43 9.91 -1.72
C TRP A 176 -20.81 9.29 -3.07
N ARG A 177 -21.32 8.06 -3.09
CA ARG A 177 -21.54 7.30 -4.33
C ARG A 177 -22.38 8.05 -5.36
N ALA A 178 -23.53 8.59 -4.95
CA ALA A 178 -24.43 9.28 -5.87
C ALA A 178 -23.77 10.50 -6.50
N THR A 179 -23.04 11.28 -5.70
CA THR A 179 -22.30 12.47 -6.17
C THR A 179 -21.19 12.09 -7.15
N VAL A 180 -20.36 11.10 -6.80
CA VAL A 180 -19.25 10.62 -7.65
C VAL A 180 -19.77 10.04 -8.97
N GLU A 181 -20.80 9.20 -8.92
CA GLU A 181 -21.38 8.57 -10.10
C GLU A 181 -22.04 9.59 -11.04
N ALA A 182 -22.64 10.66 -10.50
CA ALA A 182 -23.25 11.74 -11.27
C ALA A 182 -22.21 12.68 -11.93
N GLN A 183 -21.06 12.90 -11.28
CA GLN A 183 -19.97 13.73 -11.83
C GLN A 183 -19.20 13.00 -12.95
N GLN A 184 -19.16 11.67 -12.91
CA GLN A 184 -18.39 10.88 -13.86
C GLN A 184 -19.25 10.44 -15.05
N GLY A 185 -18.87 10.91 -16.24
CA GLY A 185 -19.53 10.55 -17.49
C GLY A 185 -19.34 9.07 -17.89
N PRO A 186 -19.78 8.69 -19.11
CA PRO A 186 -19.60 7.34 -19.64
C PRO A 186 -18.13 6.89 -19.56
N VAL A 187 -17.91 5.68 -19.05
CA VAL A 187 -16.58 5.10 -18.89
C VAL A 187 -16.38 4.05 -19.98
N ASP A 188 -15.28 4.16 -20.72
CA ASP A 188 -14.86 3.13 -21.67
C ASP A 188 -14.22 1.95 -20.90
N PRO A 189 -14.85 0.77 -20.87
CA PRO A 189 -14.35 -0.38 -20.11
C PRO A 189 -13.08 -1.00 -20.71
N THR A 190 -12.69 -0.61 -21.93
CA THR A 190 -11.47 -1.10 -22.58
C THR A 190 -10.21 -0.37 -22.12
N ARG A 191 -10.36 0.81 -21.49
CA ARG A 191 -9.25 1.61 -20.98
C ARG A 191 -8.55 0.88 -19.82
N PRO A 192 -7.21 0.70 -19.86
CA PRO A 192 -6.46 0.01 -18.80
C PRO A 192 -6.74 0.53 -17.39
N GLU A 193 -6.81 1.84 -17.22
CA GLU A 193 -7.06 2.54 -15.96
C GLU A 193 -8.47 2.32 -15.38
N VAL A 194 -9.40 1.81 -16.18
CA VAL A 194 -10.74 1.39 -15.75
C VAL A 194 -10.77 -0.11 -15.47
N LYS A 195 -9.98 -0.88 -16.22
CA LYS A 195 -9.93 -2.34 -16.13
C LYS A 195 -9.21 -2.83 -14.88
N TYR A 196 -8.16 -2.13 -14.46
CA TYR A 196 -7.23 -2.59 -13.44
C TYR A 196 -7.37 -1.83 -12.11
N GLN A 197 -7.08 -2.53 -11.00
CA GLN A 197 -7.19 -1.98 -9.65
C GLN A 197 -6.21 -0.81 -9.41
N GLY A 198 -5.11 -0.75 -10.15
CA GLY A 198 -4.13 0.35 -10.13
C GLY A 198 -4.66 1.69 -10.62
N GLY A 199 -5.80 1.70 -11.33
CA GLY A 199 -6.36 2.95 -11.85
C GLY A 199 -5.42 3.64 -12.83
N GLY A 200 -5.34 4.97 -12.76
CA GLY A 200 -4.47 5.76 -13.63
C GLY A 200 -2.98 5.38 -13.57
N PHE A 201 -2.51 4.72 -12.52
CA PHE A 201 -1.09 4.34 -12.39
C PHE A 201 -0.65 3.33 -13.45
N VAL A 202 -1.56 2.50 -13.96
CA VAL A 202 -1.23 1.50 -15.00
C VAL A 202 -0.85 2.11 -16.34
N VAL A 203 -1.09 3.42 -16.52
CA VAL A 203 -0.70 4.20 -17.71
C VAL A 203 0.28 5.33 -17.37
N LEU A 204 0.79 5.39 -16.14
CA LEU A 204 1.82 6.33 -15.74
C LEU A 204 3.21 5.73 -16.03
N GLY A 205 3.93 6.34 -16.97
CA GLY A 205 5.25 5.86 -17.38
C GLY A 205 5.19 4.54 -18.18
N PRO A 206 6.31 3.79 -18.26
CA PRO A 206 7.63 4.12 -17.72
C PRO A 206 8.18 5.40 -18.35
N PHE A 207 8.88 6.20 -17.55
CA PHE A 207 9.59 7.37 -18.06
C PHE A 207 10.72 6.91 -18.98
N ASP A 208 10.95 7.64 -20.06
CA ASP A 208 12.11 7.42 -20.91
C ASP A 208 13.40 7.43 -20.07
N PHE A 209 14.34 6.56 -20.39
CA PHE A 209 15.66 6.60 -19.78
C PHE A 209 16.25 8.00 -20.02
N ALA A 210 16.59 8.71 -18.95
CA ALA A 210 17.28 9.99 -19.05
C ALA A 210 18.56 9.81 -19.91
N GLY A 211 18.52 10.30 -21.15
CA GLY A 211 19.62 10.18 -22.11
C GLY A 211 19.28 9.53 -23.45
N GLN A 212 18.08 9.00 -23.67
CA GLN A 212 17.63 8.62 -25.02
C GLN A 212 16.55 9.60 -25.48
N GLY A 213 16.86 10.34 -26.56
CA GLY A 213 15.86 11.13 -27.28
C GLY A 213 14.75 10.24 -27.85
N PRO A 214 13.65 10.82 -28.35
CA PRO A 214 12.53 10.06 -28.87
C PRO A 214 13.01 9.10 -29.97
N ALA A 215 12.58 7.84 -29.88
CA ALA A 215 12.72 6.85 -30.95
C ALA A 215 11.81 7.19 -32.13
#